data_AF-A0A9X0U5B0-F1
#
_entry.id   AF-A0A9X0U5B0-F1
#
_cell.length_a   1.000
_cell.length_b   1.000
_cell.length_c   1.000
_cell.angle_alpha   90.00
_cell.angle_beta   90.00
_cell.angle_gamma   90.00
#
_symmetry.space_group_name_H-M   'P 1'
#
loop_
_entity.id
_entity.type
_entity.pdbx_description
1 polymer ?
#
loop_
_entity_poly.entity_id
_entity_poly.type
_entity_poly.pdbx_seq_one_letter_code
_entity_poly.pdbx_strand_id
1 'polypeptide(L)'
;MHLALTTAVLVLLTVAMLLLRIFWNGGPPRLRFGILMVSISLVLLQSFFAATRWGTISDRLNVFIFWLAVAAYEFLVLFFSRLSPKWLTTLSATILLIPVFASSIVLPLTELFDPYSYKTVPVGDNLFYEVKPWGNTGGGRTGADLIVSYRPPIAPFLRHKVRVIPFNDGECNSSAAIAIPFPSTKTVLGRCPGWSSESARTVDKLFPLS
;
A
#
# COMPACT_ATOMS: atom_id res chain seq x y z
N MET A 1 -10.25 -0.65 -15.94
CA MET A 1 -10.98 -1.93 -15.90
C MET A 1 -10.64 -2.80 -14.66
N HIS A 2 -10.26 -2.20 -13.52
CA HIS A 2 -9.67 -2.95 -12.40
C HIS A 2 -10.59 -3.11 -11.18
N LEU A 3 -11.62 -2.27 -11.08
CA LEU A 3 -12.60 -2.26 -9.98
C LEU A 3 -13.44 -3.54 -9.92
N ALA A 4 -13.85 -4.07 -11.08
CA ALA A 4 -14.69 -5.27 -11.16
C ALA A 4 -13.96 -6.53 -10.65
N LEU A 5 -12.65 -6.64 -10.90
CA LEU A 5 -11.87 -7.78 -10.42
C LEU A 5 -11.65 -7.68 -8.91
N THR A 6 -11.33 -6.49 -8.40
CA THR A 6 -11.19 -6.28 -6.95
C THR A 6 -12.47 -6.53 -6.19
N THR A 7 -13.62 -6.10 -6.72
CA THR A 7 -14.92 -6.36 -6.08
C THR A 7 -15.26 -7.85 -6.14
N ALA A 8 -15.01 -8.53 -7.25
CA ALA A 8 -15.22 -9.98 -7.35
C ALA A 8 -14.39 -10.76 -6.32
N VAL A 9 -13.11 -10.39 -6.12
CA VAL A 9 -12.26 -11.04 -5.12
C VAL A 9 -12.73 -10.73 -3.70
N LEU A 10 -13.11 -9.49 -3.39
CA LEU A 10 -13.70 -9.16 -2.07
C LEU A 10 -14.97 -9.97 -1.79
N VAL A 11 -15.85 -10.12 -2.78
CA VAL A 11 -17.06 -10.95 -2.64
C VAL A 11 -16.69 -12.41 -2.40
N LEU A 12 -15.73 -12.96 -3.15
CA LEU A 12 -15.29 -14.34 -2.96
C LEU A 12 -14.65 -14.54 -1.58
N LEU A 13 -13.86 -13.57 -1.12
CA LEU A 13 -13.18 -13.59 0.17
C LEU A 13 -14.18 -13.51 1.32
N THR A 14 -15.14 -12.58 1.26
CA THR A 14 -16.22 -12.48 2.26
C THR A 14 -17.06 -13.75 2.33
N VAL A 15 -17.40 -14.38 1.20
CA VAL A 15 -18.10 -15.67 1.17
C VAL A 15 -17.26 -16.78 1.81
N ALA A 16 -15.96 -16.86 1.48
CA ALA A 16 -15.05 -17.84 2.09
C ALA A 16 -14.96 -17.64 3.62
N MET A 17 -14.90 -16.40 4.10
CA MET A 17 -14.88 -16.10 5.53
C MET A 17 -16.21 -16.41 6.22
N LEU A 18 -17.35 -16.23 5.54
CA LEU A 18 -18.65 -16.67 6.04
C LEU A 18 -18.75 -18.19 6.17
N LEU A 19 -18.23 -18.94 5.19
CA LEU A 19 -18.16 -20.40 5.28
C LEU A 19 -17.24 -20.83 6.43
N LEU A 20 -16.05 -20.23 6.54
CA LEU A 20 -15.12 -20.48 7.64
C LEU A 20 -15.76 -20.17 9.00
N ARG A 21 -16.56 -19.10 9.07
CA ARG A 21 -17.39 -18.80 10.24
C ARG A 21 -18.35 -19.95 10.51
N ILE A 22 -19.20 -20.36 9.56
CA ILE A 22 -20.19 -21.43 9.76
C ILE A 22 -19.53 -22.73 10.27
N PHE A 23 -18.44 -23.16 9.63
CA PHE A 23 -17.74 -24.41 9.96
C PHE A 23 -16.72 -24.29 11.11
N TRP A 24 -16.57 -23.11 11.70
CA TRP A 24 -15.59 -22.86 12.78
C TRP A 24 -15.71 -23.85 13.94
N ASN A 25 -16.94 -24.23 14.30
CA ASN A 25 -17.21 -25.13 15.41
C ASN A 25 -16.92 -26.61 15.11
N GLY A 26 -16.58 -26.97 13.87
CA GLY A 26 -16.20 -28.33 13.49
C GLY A 26 -14.71 -28.63 13.59
N GLY A 27 -13.82 -27.62 13.62
CA GLY A 27 -12.37 -27.83 13.57
C GLY A 27 -11.71 -28.11 14.93
N PRO A 28 -10.49 -28.67 14.99
CA PRO A 28 -9.77 -28.87 16.24
C PRO A 28 -9.42 -27.53 16.92
N PRO A 29 -9.45 -27.44 18.27
CA PRO A 29 -9.29 -26.17 18.99
C PRO A 29 -7.90 -25.53 18.79
N ARG A 30 -6.86 -26.33 18.56
CA ARG A 30 -5.51 -25.84 18.25
C ARG A 30 -5.46 -25.07 16.94
N LEU A 31 -6.16 -25.55 15.91
CA LEU A 31 -6.22 -24.89 14.61
C LEU A 31 -6.98 -23.56 14.72
N ARG A 32 -8.08 -23.54 15.47
CA ARG A 32 -8.86 -22.32 15.74
C ARG A 32 -8.01 -21.24 16.40
N PHE A 33 -7.28 -21.63 17.45
CA PHE A 33 -6.37 -20.71 18.14
C PHE A 33 -5.24 -20.23 17.23
N GLY A 34 -4.62 -21.13 16.46
CA GLY A 34 -3.57 -20.79 15.50
C GLY A 34 -4.05 -19.78 14.45
N ILE A 35 -5.22 -20.01 13.84
CA ILE A 35 -5.81 -19.09 12.86
C ILE A 35 -6.05 -17.72 13.49
N LEU A 36 -6.64 -17.66 14.69
CA LEU A 36 -6.87 -16.39 15.39
C LEU A 36 -5.57 -15.62 15.64
N MET A 37 -4.54 -16.29 16.17
CA MET A 37 -3.25 -15.68 16.44
C MET A 37 -2.57 -15.17 15.16
N VAL A 38 -2.64 -15.94 14.08
CA VAL A 38 -2.12 -15.53 12.77
C VAL A 38 -2.88 -14.31 12.23
N SER A 39 -4.22 -14.31 12.32
CA SER A 39 -5.03 -13.17 11.87
C SER A 39 -4.70 -11.89 12.64
N ILE A 40 -4.60 -11.96 13.97
CA ILE A 40 -4.22 -10.81 14.80
C ILE A 40 -2.81 -10.32 14.41
N SER A 41 -1.86 -11.24 14.27
CA SER A 41 -0.48 -10.92 13.93
C SER A 41 -0.36 -10.24 12.57
N LEU A 42 -1.13 -10.70 11.56
CA LEU A 42 -1.13 -10.09 10.21
C LEU A 42 -1.68 -8.66 10.23
N VAL A 43 -2.77 -8.40 10.96
CA VAL A 43 -3.34 -7.06 11.09
C VAL A 43 -2.37 -6.13 11.81
N LEU A 44 -1.73 -6.59 12.89
CA LEU A 44 -0.72 -5.82 13.61
C LEU A 44 0.53 -5.55 12.78
N LEU A 45 0.99 -6.54 12.02
CA LEU A 45 2.14 -6.38 11.13
C LEU A 45 1.86 -5.35 10.03
N GLN A 46 0.67 -5.41 9.41
CA GLN A 46 0.30 -4.46 8.37
C GLN A 46 0.08 -3.05 8.92
N SER A 47 -0.52 -2.92 10.10
CA SER A 47 -0.69 -1.61 10.75
C SER A 47 0.65 -1.01 11.14
N PHE A 48 1.59 -1.84 11.64
CA PHE A 48 2.96 -1.45 11.89
C PHE A 48 3.64 -0.96 10.60
N PHE A 49 3.59 -1.73 9.51
CA PHE A 49 4.18 -1.34 8.22
C PHE A 49 3.59 -0.03 7.67
N ALA A 50 2.27 0.14 7.76
CA ALA A 50 1.61 1.37 7.33
C ALA A 50 2.03 2.58 8.17
N ALA A 51 2.02 2.45 9.51
CA ALA A 51 2.36 3.54 10.43
C ALA A 51 3.83 3.94 10.34
N THR A 52 4.71 2.95 10.27
CA THR A 52 6.16 3.15 10.21
C THR A 52 6.68 3.29 8.78
N ARG A 53 5.80 3.28 7.77
CA ARG A 53 6.15 3.39 6.34
C ARG A 53 7.16 2.36 5.85
N TRP A 54 7.21 1.20 6.49
CA TRP A 54 7.98 0.05 6.03
C TRP A 54 7.21 -0.72 4.97
N GLY A 55 7.97 -1.34 4.09
CA GLY A 55 7.48 -2.31 3.14
C GLY A 55 8.62 -3.22 2.70
N THR A 56 8.34 -4.02 1.71
CA THR A 56 9.30 -4.91 1.08
C THR A 56 9.70 -4.38 -0.29
N ILE A 57 10.83 -4.85 -0.81
CA ILE A 57 11.34 -4.46 -2.12
C ILE A 57 10.40 -4.88 -3.27
N SER A 58 9.56 -5.88 -3.04
CA SER A 58 8.62 -6.39 -4.04
C SER A 58 7.24 -5.78 -3.81
N ASP A 59 6.77 -5.01 -4.77
CA ASP A 59 5.39 -4.47 -4.74
C ASP A 59 4.35 -5.58 -4.69
N ARG A 60 4.58 -6.70 -5.39
CA ARG A 60 3.71 -7.88 -5.32
C ARG A 60 3.60 -8.42 -3.89
N LEU A 61 4.72 -8.52 -3.18
CA LEU A 61 4.73 -9.04 -1.82
C LEU A 61 4.06 -8.05 -0.84
N ASN A 62 4.22 -6.74 -1.05
CA ASN A 62 3.47 -5.73 -0.29
C ASN A 62 1.97 -5.82 -0.50
N VAL A 63 1.53 -5.93 -1.76
CA VAL A 63 0.11 -6.09 -2.12
C VAL A 63 -0.44 -7.40 -1.53
N PHE A 64 0.33 -8.49 -1.61
CA PHE A 64 -0.06 -9.78 -1.02
C PHE A 64 -0.21 -9.70 0.50
N ILE A 65 0.74 -9.09 1.22
CA ILE A 65 0.65 -8.89 2.67
C ILE A 65 -0.57 -8.01 3.02
N PHE A 66 -0.81 -6.94 2.26
CA PHE A 66 -1.98 -6.09 2.43
C PHE A 66 -3.28 -6.88 2.29
N TRP A 67 -3.42 -7.68 1.24
CA TRP A 67 -4.63 -8.48 1.01
C TRP A 67 -4.80 -9.62 2.04
N LEU A 68 -3.70 -10.22 2.52
CA LEU A 68 -3.76 -11.15 3.65
C LEU A 68 -4.23 -10.46 4.94
N ALA A 69 -3.78 -9.23 5.19
CA ALA A 69 -4.23 -8.46 6.33
C ALA A 69 -5.70 -8.04 6.20
N VAL A 70 -6.17 -7.68 5.00
CA VAL A 70 -7.59 -7.45 4.71
C VAL A 70 -8.40 -8.71 5.02
N ALA A 71 -7.96 -9.87 4.54
CA ALA A 71 -8.62 -11.15 4.81
C ALA A 71 -8.68 -11.48 6.31
N ALA A 72 -7.56 -11.30 7.01
CA ALA A 72 -7.47 -11.50 8.45
C ALA A 72 -8.39 -10.55 9.22
N TYR A 73 -8.48 -9.29 8.80
CA TYR A 73 -9.36 -8.31 9.40
C TYR A 73 -10.84 -8.66 9.19
N GLU A 74 -11.25 -8.99 7.96
CA GLU A 74 -12.61 -9.44 7.67
C GLU A 74 -13.00 -10.65 8.52
N PHE A 75 -12.09 -11.62 8.65
CA PHE A 75 -12.29 -12.78 9.51
C PHE A 75 -12.54 -12.39 10.97
N LEU A 76 -11.71 -11.49 11.53
CA LEU A 76 -11.85 -11.02 12.91
C LEU A 76 -13.16 -10.25 13.12
N VAL A 77 -13.56 -9.40 12.16
CA VAL A 77 -14.83 -8.66 12.21
C VAL A 77 -16.03 -9.60 12.16
N LEU A 78 -16.00 -10.62 11.29
CA LEU A 78 -17.04 -11.65 11.23
C LEU A 78 -17.08 -12.49 12.51
N PHE A 79 -15.93 -12.74 13.13
CA PHE A 79 -15.87 -13.42 14.42
C PHE A 79 -16.45 -12.56 15.55
N PHE A 80 -16.17 -11.26 15.56
CA PHE A 80 -16.72 -10.30 16.52
C PHE A 80 -18.26 -10.29 16.50
N SER A 81 -18.88 -10.42 15.32
CA SER A 81 -20.35 -10.52 15.18
C SER A 81 -20.98 -11.77 15.82
N ARG A 82 -20.18 -12.70 16.37
CA ARG A 82 -20.69 -13.83 17.18
C ARG A 82 -20.83 -13.50 18.66
N LEU A 83 -20.17 -12.45 19.14
CA LEU A 83 -20.24 -12.04 20.55
C LEU A 83 -21.62 -11.45 20.86
N SER A 84 -22.09 -11.69 22.08
CA SER A 84 -23.31 -11.08 22.61
C SER A 84 -23.02 -9.70 23.19
N PRO A 85 -23.90 -8.69 23.00
CA PRO A 85 -25.19 -8.75 22.30
C PRO A 85 -25.06 -8.68 20.77
N LYS A 86 -25.70 -9.63 20.07
CA LYS A 86 -25.50 -9.86 18.63
C LYS A 86 -25.89 -8.67 17.74
N TRP A 87 -26.92 -7.93 18.13
CA TRP A 87 -27.42 -6.80 17.33
C TRP A 87 -26.39 -5.67 17.27
N LEU A 88 -25.79 -5.32 18.41
CA LEU A 88 -24.76 -4.29 18.49
C LEU A 88 -23.49 -4.72 17.75
N THR A 89 -23.03 -5.96 17.95
CA THR A 89 -21.81 -6.47 17.33
C THR A 89 -21.94 -6.62 15.81
N THR A 90 -23.13 -6.96 15.30
CA THR A 90 -23.41 -6.99 13.86
C THR A 90 -23.40 -5.58 13.26
N LEU A 91 -24.01 -4.60 13.92
CA LEU A 91 -24.02 -3.22 13.43
C LEU A 91 -22.61 -2.61 13.42
N SER A 92 -21.82 -2.84 14.49
CA SER A 92 -20.42 -2.45 14.54
C SER A 92 -19.59 -3.16 13.47
N ALA A 93 -19.82 -4.44 13.22
CA ALA A 93 -19.12 -5.19 12.18
C ALA A 93 -19.36 -4.60 10.77
N THR A 94 -20.61 -4.22 10.46
CA THR A 94 -20.92 -3.57 9.18
C THR A 94 -20.19 -2.23 9.03
N ILE A 95 -20.16 -1.41 10.08
CA ILE A 95 -19.44 -0.13 10.07
C ILE A 95 -17.94 -0.34 9.87
N LEU A 96 -17.37 -1.35 10.53
CA LEU A 96 -15.95 -1.69 10.44
C LEU A 96 -15.53 -2.26 9.07
N LEU A 97 -16.47 -2.81 8.29
CA LEU A 97 -16.19 -3.26 6.91
C LEU A 97 -16.14 -2.11 5.91
N ILE A 98 -16.80 -0.98 6.14
CA ILE A 98 -16.84 0.14 5.18
C ILE A 98 -15.42 0.65 4.82
N PRO A 99 -14.52 0.91 5.78
CA PRO A 99 -13.15 1.32 5.47
C PRO A 99 -12.35 0.27 4.68
N VAL A 100 -12.67 -1.02 4.85
CA VAL A 100 -12.02 -2.11 4.10
C VAL A 100 -12.35 -2.02 2.62
N PHE A 101 -13.64 -1.84 2.29
CA PHE A 101 -14.08 -1.63 0.92
C PHE A 101 -13.44 -0.37 0.30
N ALA A 102 -13.41 0.74 1.05
CA ALA A 102 -12.78 1.97 0.58
C ALA A 102 -11.27 1.78 0.32
N SER A 103 -10.54 1.13 1.23
CA SER A 103 -9.10 0.90 1.09
C SER A 103 -8.75 -0.06 -0.06
N SER A 104 -9.59 -1.06 -0.30
CA SER A 104 -9.40 -2.05 -1.36
C SER A 104 -9.61 -1.48 -2.77
N ILE A 105 -10.38 -0.39 -2.87
CA ILE A 105 -10.51 0.40 -4.11
C ILE A 105 -9.22 1.19 -4.39
N VAL A 106 -8.55 1.68 -3.34
CA VAL A 106 -7.33 2.50 -3.44
C VAL A 106 -6.10 1.64 -3.76
N LEU A 107 -6.01 0.43 -3.21
CA LEU A 107 -4.93 -0.54 -3.45
C LEU A 107 -5.48 -1.80 -4.12
N PRO A 108 -5.77 -1.74 -5.43
CA PRO A 108 -6.43 -2.84 -6.11
C PRO A 108 -5.52 -4.06 -6.22
N LEU A 109 -6.08 -5.25 -6.00
CA LEU A 109 -5.40 -6.55 -6.15
C LEU A 109 -4.72 -6.71 -7.51
N THR A 110 -5.18 -5.99 -8.54
CA THR A 110 -4.57 -6.00 -9.87
C THR A 110 -3.11 -5.55 -9.86
N GLU A 111 -2.66 -4.73 -8.89
CA GLU A 111 -1.23 -4.42 -8.71
C GLU A 111 -0.37 -5.68 -8.43
N LEU A 112 -0.99 -6.80 -8.03
CA LEU A 112 -0.30 -8.09 -7.88
C LEU A 112 0.09 -8.71 -9.24
N PHE A 113 -0.79 -8.58 -10.24
CA PHE A 113 -0.67 -9.23 -11.55
C PHE A 113 0.09 -8.37 -12.55
N ASP A 114 -0.13 -7.05 -12.51
CA ASP A 114 0.56 -6.09 -13.35
C ASP A 114 1.21 -5.01 -12.47
N PRO A 115 2.26 -5.36 -11.70
CA PRO A 115 3.00 -4.37 -10.96
C PRO A 115 3.67 -3.46 -11.98
N TYR A 116 3.40 -2.17 -11.90
CA TYR A 116 4.21 -1.19 -12.62
C TYR A 116 5.69 -1.45 -12.29
N SER A 117 6.49 -1.73 -13.30
CA SER A 117 7.93 -1.91 -13.14
C SER A 117 8.57 -0.53 -12.96
N TYR A 118 8.61 -0.06 -11.71
CA TYR A 118 9.29 1.19 -11.38
C TYR A 118 10.80 0.93 -11.38
N LYS A 119 11.55 1.69 -12.18
CA LYS A 119 13.01 1.63 -12.13
C LYS A 119 13.47 2.18 -10.78
N THR A 120 14.14 1.34 -10.00
CA THR A 120 14.84 1.75 -8.78
C THR A 120 16.19 2.32 -9.15
N VAL A 121 16.47 3.56 -8.74
CA VAL A 121 17.74 4.22 -9.05
C VAL A 121 18.43 4.61 -7.74
N PRO A 122 19.73 4.26 -7.54
CA PRO A 122 20.46 4.62 -6.34
C PRO A 122 20.76 6.12 -6.30
N VAL A 123 20.56 6.75 -5.13
CA VAL A 123 20.86 8.19 -4.87
C VAL A 123 22.11 8.36 -4.01
N GLY A 124 22.43 7.37 -3.19
CA GLY A 124 23.55 7.39 -2.26
C GLY A 124 23.59 6.09 -1.45
N ASP A 125 24.31 6.10 -0.32
CA ASP A 125 24.47 4.92 0.52
C ASP A 125 23.12 4.46 1.07
N ASN A 126 22.67 3.28 0.62
CA ASN A 126 21.42 2.64 1.03
C ASN A 126 20.13 3.42 0.70
N LEU A 127 20.20 4.49 -0.11
CA LEU A 127 19.05 5.29 -0.53
C LEU A 127 18.74 5.08 -2.01
N PHE A 128 17.46 4.84 -2.30
CA PHE A 128 16.94 4.59 -3.63
C PHE A 128 15.74 5.48 -3.90
N TYR A 129 15.55 5.87 -5.15
CA TYR A 129 14.30 6.50 -5.58
C TYR A 129 13.57 5.67 -6.62
N GLU A 130 12.25 5.82 -6.61
CA GLU A 130 11.30 5.24 -7.55
C GLU A 130 10.32 6.34 -7.97
N VAL A 131 9.85 6.28 -9.22
CA VAL A 131 8.84 7.21 -9.74
C VAL A 131 7.54 6.42 -9.95
N LYS A 132 6.54 6.67 -9.10
CA LYS A 132 5.22 6.02 -9.17
C LYS A 132 4.21 6.94 -9.86
N PRO A 133 3.84 6.73 -11.13
CA PRO A 133 2.71 7.40 -11.75
C PRO A 133 1.43 7.27 -10.93
N TRP A 134 0.67 8.35 -10.89
CA TRP A 134 -0.71 8.38 -10.40
C TRP A 134 -1.57 9.17 -11.39
N GLY A 135 -2.84 8.81 -11.47
CA GLY A 135 -3.77 9.50 -12.37
C GLY A 135 -5.20 9.07 -12.10
N ASN A 136 -6.12 10.03 -12.18
CA ASN A 136 -7.55 9.72 -12.17
C ASN A 136 -8.00 9.38 -13.60
N THR A 137 -8.68 8.25 -13.78
CA THR A 137 -9.22 7.76 -15.05
C THR A 137 -10.34 8.64 -15.65
N GLY A 138 -10.50 9.89 -15.19
CA GLY A 138 -11.55 10.84 -15.55
C GLY A 138 -11.06 12.20 -16.07
N GLY A 139 -9.79 12.31 -16.50
CA GLY A 139 -9.34 13.40 -17.37
C GLY A 139 -9.09 14.76 -16.73
N GLY A 140 -8.15 14.88 -15.78
CA GLY A 140 -7.71 16.23 -15.39
C GLY A 140 -6.45 16.39 -14.55
N ARG A 141 -5.99 15.34 -13.85
CA ARG A 141 -4.72 15.39 -13.10
C ARG A 141 -4.04 14.04 -13.16
N THR A 142 -2.98 13.97 -13.96
CA THR A 142 -2.00 12.88 -13.96
C THR A 142 -0.70 13.44 -13.41
N GLY A 143 0.14 12.57 -12.88
CA GLY A 143 1.41 12.96 -12.33
C GLY A 143 2.18 11.75 -11.87
N ALA A 144 3.21 12.00 -11.07
CA ALA A 144 4.01 10.95 -10.47
C ALA A 144 4.47 11.35 -9.07
N ASP A 145 4.53 10.35 -8.21
CA ASP A 145 5.12 10.45 -6.89
C ASP A 145 6.56 9.94 -6.96
N LEU A 146 7.51 10.83 -6.70
CA LEU A 146 8.91 10.48 -6.50
C LEU A 146 9.07 10.00 -5.05
N ILE A 147 9.29 8.70 -4.88
CA ILE A 147 9.39 8.04 -3.57
C ILE A 147 10.87 7.77 -3.28
N VAL A 148 11.38 8.36 -2.21
CA VAL A 148 12.74 8.11 -1.70
C VAL A 148 12.65 7.11 -0.55
N SER A 149 13.36 6.00 -0.70
CA SER A 149 13.35 4.88 0.24
C SER A 149 14.75 4.54 0.74
N TYR A 150 14.84 4.18 2.01
CA TYR A 150 16.05 3.64 2.64
C TYR A 150 15.97 2.11 2.70
N ARG A 151 17.07 1.44 2.35
CA ARG A 151 17.21 -0.02 2.41
C ARG A 151 18.28 -0.37 3.44
N PRO A 152 17.91 -0.94 4.61
CA PRO A 152 18.91 -1.28 5.61
C PRO A 152 19.85 -2.38 5.11
N PRO A 153 21.17 -2.29 5.38
CA PRO A 153 22.15 -3.28 4.91
C PRO A 153 21.93 -4.67 5.53
N ILE A 154 21.38 -4.72 6.75
CA ILE A 154 21.11 -5.97 7.48
C ILE A 154 19.86 -6.69 6.94
N ALA A 155 18.92 -5.96 6.33
CA ALA A 155 17.66 -6.51 5.82
C ALA A 155 17.33 -5.94 4.42
N PRO A 156 18.08 -6.35 3.37
CA PRO A 156 17.97 -5.75 2.03
C PRO A 156 16.62 -6.01 1.35
N PHE A 157 15.82 -6.94 1.87
CA PHE A 157 14.46 -7.22 1.41
C PHE A 157 13.44 -6.21 1.94
N LEU A 158 13.76 -5.44 2.98
CA LEU A 158 12.94 -4.37 3.52
C LEU A 158 13.30 -3.03 2.88
N ARG A 159 12.30 -2.16 2.77
CA ARG A 159 12.47 -0.75 2.41
C ARG A 159 11.63 0.12 3.33
N HIS A 160 12.20 1.23 3.77
CA HIS A 160 11.51 2.25 4.54
C HIS A 160 11.30 3.49 3.68
N LYS A 161 10.05 3.91 3.46
CA LYS A 161 9.75 5.10 2.67
C LYS A 161 10.05 6.34 3.52
N VAL A 162 11.14 7.03 3.19
CA VAL A 162 11.58 8.24 3.91
C VAL A 162 10.78 9.45 3.43
N ARG A 163 10.59 9.58 2.11
CA ARG A 163 9.89 10.73 1.52
C ARG A 163 9.06 10.34 0.31
N VAL A 164 7.94 11.03 0.15
CA VAL A 164 7.11 11.00 -1.06
C VAL A 164 6.99 12.45 -1.54
N ILE A 165 7.30 12.69 -2.81
CA ILE A 165 7.33 14.00 -3.43
C ILE A 165 6.40 13.96 -4.65
N PRO A 166 5.22 14.60 -4.58
CA PRO A 166 4.30 14.62 -5.70
C PRO A 166 4.73 15.63 -6.76
N PHE A 167 4.67 15.22 -8.02
CA PHE A 167 4.81 16.04 -9.22
C PHE A 167 3.57 15.88 -10.10
N ASN A 168 3.11 16.99 -10.67
CA ASN A 168 1.92 17.04 -11.51
C ASN A 168 2.34 17.25 -12.98
N ASP A 169 1.76 16.49 -13.90
CA ASP A 169 2.03 16.62 -15.34
C ASP A 169 1.64 17.99 -15.89
N GLY A 170 0.72 18.70 -15.22
CA GLY A 170 0.38 20.08 -15.58
C GLY A 170 1.49 21.11 -15.33
N GLU A 171 2.51 20.77 -14.54
CA GLU A 171 3.61 21.69 -14.16
C GLU A 171 4.95 21.30 -14.80
N CYS A 172 5.17 20.01 -15.02
CA CYS A 172 6.43 19.46 -15.52
C CYS A 172 6.23 18.06 -16.08
N ASN A 173 7.23 17.50 -16.78
CA ASN A 173 7.21 16.10 -17.18
C ASN A 173 7.48 15.20 -15.98
N SER A 174 6.43 14.80 -15.26
CA SER A 174 6.53 14.03 -14.00
C SER A 174 7.16 12.64 -14.20
N SER A 175 7.01 12.06 -15.38
CA SER A 175 7.60 10.76 -15.73
C SER A 175 9.14 10.77 -15.77
N ALA A 176 9.73 11.96 -15.97
CA ALA A 176 11.16 12.18 -16.00
C ALA A 176 11.70 12.80 -14.69
N ALA A 177 10.92 12.79 -13.62
CA ALA A 177 11.35 13.29 -12.32
C ALA A 177 12.50 12.42 -11.74
N ILE A 178 13.46 13.07 -11.10
CA ILE A 178 14.65 12.44 -10.53
C ILE A 178 14.91 12.93 -9.10
N ALA A 179 15.51 12.07 -8.28
CA ALA A 179 16.06 12.44 -6.99
C ALA A 179 17.57 12.59 -7.09
N ILE A 180 18.10 13.73 -6.65
CA ILE A 180 19.54 14.03 -6.65
C ILE A 180 19.99 14.17 -5.20
N PRO A 181 21.10 13.53 -4.78
CA PRO A 181 21.68 13.77 -3.46
C PRO A 181 22.12 15.24 -3.38
N PHE A 182 21.66 15.96 -2.35
CA PHE A 182 22.09 17.33 -2.14
C PHE A 182 23.36 17.31 -1.25
N PRO A 183 24.29 18.28 -1.38
CA PRO A 183 25.54 18.30 -0.62
C PRO A 183 25.38 18.33 0.91
N SER A 184 24.19 18.65 1.42
CA SER A 184 23.87 18.48 2.85
C SER A 184 23.52 17.02 3.13
N THR A 185 24.14 16.45 4.18
CA THR A 185 24.10 15.01 4.54
C THR A 185 22.71 14.45 4.85
N LYS A 186 21.65 15.27 4.82
CA LYS A 186 20.28 14.87 5.11
C LYS A 186 19.26 15.52 4.18
N THR A 187 19.61 15.91 2.96
CA THR A 187 18.62 16.45 2.02
C THR A 187 18.69 15.79 0.66
N VAL A 188 17.52 15.65 0.04
CA VAL A 188 17.37 15.17 -1.34
C VAL A 188 16.66 16.25 -2.14
N LEU A 189 17.21 16.54 -3.31
CA LEU A 189 16.58 17.42 -4.28
C LEU A 189 15.75 16.58 -5.25
N GLY A 190 14.43 16.71 -5.17
CA GLY A 190 13.54 16.21 -6.22
C GLY A 190 13.50 17.22 -7.35
N ARG A 191 13.88 16.80 -8.56
CA ARG A 191 13.88 17.64 -9.76
C ARG A 191 12.94 17.05 -10.80
N CYS A 192 12.05 17.87 -11.31
CA CYS A 192 11.16 17.53 -12.41
C CYS A 192 11.44 18.43 -13.61
N PRO A 193 11.86 17.88 -14.77
CA PRO A 193 12.14 18.68 -15.96
C PRO A 193 10.84 19.19 -16.59
N GLY A 194 10.88 20.37 -17.19
CA GLY A 194 9.76 20.89 -17.99
C GLY A 194 9.47 20.00 -19.21
N TRP A 195 8.31 20.19 -19.82
CA TRP A 195 7.98 19.52 -21.08
C TRP A 195 8.96 19.93 -22.17
N SER A 196 9.30 19.01 -23.08
CA SER A 196 10.24 19.28 -24.18
C SER A 196 9.79 20.41 -25.11
N SER A 197 8.50 20.78 -25.07
CA SER A 197 7.89 21.87 -25.82
C SER A 197 7.92 23.23 -25.12
N GLU A 198 8.30 23.31 -23.83
CA GLU A 198 8.37 24.55 -23.07
C GLU A 198 9.83 24.90 -22.74
N SER A 199 10.16 26.20 -22.74
CA SER A 199 11.49 26.70 -22.35
C SER A 199 11.86 26.14 -20.97
N ALA A 200 13.03 25.49 -20.88
CA ALA A 200 13.52 24.66 -19.77
C ALA A 200 13.25 25.21 -18.34
N ARG A 201 12.01 25.08 -17.85
CA ARG A 201 11.66 25.32 -16.46
C ARG A 201 11.74 24.00 -15.72
N THR A 202 12.65 23.91 -14.77
CA THR A 202 12.75 22.77 -13.85
C THR A 202 12.01 23.09 -12.57
N VAL A 203 11.17 22.17 -12.11
CA VAL A 203 10.57 22.26 -10.78
C VAL A 203 11.46 21.52 -9.80
N ASP A 204 12.18 22.29 -8.98
CA ASP A 204 13.09 21.78 -7.95
C ASP A 204 12.42 21.87 -6.58
N LYS A 205 12.42 20.77 -5.83
CA LYS A 205 11.88 20.70 -4.47
C LYS A 205 12.92 20.06 -3.54
N LEU A 206 13.39 20.81 -2.56
CA LEU A 206 14.36 20.34 -1.57
C LEU A 206 13.64 19.74 -0.35
N PHE A 207 14.03 18.54 0.08
CA PHE A 207 13.42 17.88 1.23
C PHE A 207 14.45 17.35 2.22
N PRO A 208 14.20 17.54 3.54
CA PRO A 208 14.97 16.86 4.57
C PRO A 208 14.61 15.37 4.65
N LEU A 209 15.64 14.54 4.80
CA LEU A 209 15.60 13.14 5.19
C LEU A 209 15.67 13.10 6.73
N SER A 210 14.51 13.26 7.37
CA SER A 210 14.34 13.20 8.83
C SER A 210 13.73 11.86 9.24
#